data_AF-A0A848XJK3-F1
#
_entry.id   AF-A0A848XJK3-F1
#
_cell.length_a   1.000
_cell.length_b   1.000
_cell.length_c   1.000
_cell.angle_alpha   90.00
_cell.angle_beta   90.00
_cell.angle_gamma   90.00
#
_symmetry.space_group_name_H-M   'P 1'
#
loop_
_entity.id
_entity.type
_entity.pdbx_description
1 polymer ?
#
loop_
_entity_poly.entity_id
_entity_poly.type
_entity_poly.pdbx_seq_one_letter_code
_entity_poly.pdbx_strand_id
1 'polypeptide(L)'
;SYFFTASVTSGEQAVSSLFTIEVVGPSPPFSGTIFIDPDIITDEDPTTFVGLLYTGQGARTMFDRRADTWITVDAYLFVATWADGLQAEVQVNPEFASRDAAEVEAEVYATAVGRLPVALLQDVETLWIHRGVYPFGGGNKNILIHTGQGEQYAADGILEETLVHEAAHTSLDPYHGSAADWRRAQVADGTFISTYARDFPTREDVAESYLPYLAVRHRPSRISSSLAETILETMPFRIEYFDSLALEVFPIG
;
A
#
# COMPACT_ATOMS: atom_id res chain seq x y z
N SER A 1 -49.10 -27.52 -63.55
CA SER A 1 -49.70 -26.28 -63.03
C SER A 1 -48.58 -25.39 -62.49
N TYR A 2 -48.45 -24.18 -63.02
CA TYR A 2 -47.53 -23.09 -62.65
C TYR A 2 -46.10 -23.40 -62.15
N PHE A 3 -45.14 -22.91 -62.95
CA PHE A 3 -43.70 -22.81 -62.67
C PHE A 3 -43.40 -21.77 -61.58
N PHE A 4 -42.26 -21.92 -60.89
CA PHE A 4 -41.21 -20.87 -60.93
C PHE A 4 -39.80 -21.43 -60.63
N THR A 5 -38.77 -20.73 -61.11
CA THR A 5 -37.33 -21.01 -60.97
C THR A 5 -36.64 -19.91 -60.13
N ALA A 6 -35.36 -19.89 -59.77
CA ALA A 6 -34.19 -20.68 -60.14
C ALA A 6 -33.18 -20.69 -58.94
N SER A 7 -32.48 -21.79 -58.65
CA SER A 7 -31.05 -22.01 -58.98
C SER A 7 -29.99 -21.16 -58.22
N VAL A 8 -29.08 -21.86 -57.50
CA VAL A 8 -27.65 -21.49 -57.26
C VAL A 8 -27.43 -20.25 -56.36
N THR A 9 -26.67 -20.28 -55.26
CA THR A 9 -25.23 -20.64 -55.13
C THR A 9 -24.83 -21.40 -53.86
N SER A 10 -23.65 -22.02 -53.96
CA SER A 10 -22.77 -22.57 -52.93
C SER A 10 -22.70 -21.86 -51.56
N GLY A 11 -22.87 -22.66 -50.51
CA GLY A 11 -21.82 -22.95 -49.53
C GLY A 11 -21.30 -21.82 -48.62
N GLU A 12 -21.65 -21.91 -47.34
CA GLU A 12 -20.81 -21.38 -46.27
C GLU A 12 -20.91 -22.30 -45.04
N GLN A 13 -19.78 -22.65 -44.43
CA GLN A 13 -19.76 -23.39 -43.17
C GLN A 13 -20.14 -22.42 -42.05
N ALA A 14 -21.21 -22.72 -41.31
CA ALA A 14 -21.57 -21.96 -40.12
C ALA A 14 -20.53 -22.20 -39.00
N VAL A 15 -19.48 -21.38 -38.98
CA VAL A 15 -18.54 -21.34 -37.86
C VAL A 15 -19.28 -20.68 -36.70
N SER A 16 -19.67 -21.47 -35.70
CA SER A 16 -20.27 -20.96 -34.48
C SER A 16 -19.20 -20.22 -33.66
N SER A 17 -19.12 -18.91 -33.87
CA SER A 17 -18.33 -18.03 -33.01
C SER A 17 -19.04 -17.91 -31.67
N LEU A 18 -18.52 -18.62 -30.66
CA LEU A 18 -18.85 -18.34 -29.27
C LEU A 18 -18.23 -17.01 -28.89
N PHE A 19 -19.01 -15.93 -28.99
CA PHE A 19 -18.67 -14.67 -28.34
C PHE A 19 -18.72 -14.88 -26.83
N THR A 20 -17.55 -15.03 -26.21
CA THR A 20 -17.39 -14.72 -24.79
C THR A 20 -17.70 -13.23 -24.62
N ILE A 21 -18.85 -12.92 -24.05
CA ILE A 21 -19.09 -11.60 -23.48
C ILE A 21 -18.23 -11.53 -22.24
N GLU A 22 -17.08 -10.87 -22.34
CA GLU A 22 -16.41 -10.37 -21.13
C GLU A 22 -17.37 -9.38 -20.49
N VAL A 23 -17.88 -9.75 -19.31
CA VAL A 23 -18.56 -8.80 -18.43
C VAL A 23 -17.48 -7.88 -17.89
N VAL A 24 -17.20 -6.81 -18.62
CA VAL A 24 -16.37 -5.72 -18.14
C VAL A 24 -17.08 -5.13 -16.92
N GLY A 25 -16.57 -5.46 -15.73
CA GLY A 25 -17.04 -4.86 -14.48
C GLY A 25 -16.84 -3.33 -14.51
N PRO A 26 -17.50 -2.59 -13.59
CA PRO A 26 -17.31 -1.14 -13.53
C PRO A 26 -15.82 -0.82 -13.35
N SER A 27 -15.30 0.12 -14.13
CA SER A 27 -13.90 0.55 -14.01
C SER A 27 -13.59 0.98 -12.57
N PRO A 28 -12.43 0.61 -12.00
CA PRO A 28 -11.99 1.12 -10.70
C PRO A 28 -12.06 2.66 -10.65
N PRO A 29 -12.54 3.26 -9.55
CA PRO A 29 -12.72 4.70 -9.44
C PRO A 29 -11.40 5.47 -9.36
N PHE A 30 -10.32 4.85 -8.87
CA PHE A 30 -9.02 5.50 -8.66
C PHE A 30 -7.91 4.88 -9.52
N SER A 31 -6.84 5.64 -9.76
CA SER A 31 -5.62 5.11 -10.41
C SER A 31 -4.78 4.30 -9.43
N GLY A 32 -4.53 4.88 -8.26
CA GLY A 32 -3.94 4.28 -7.05
C GLY A 32 -4.44 5.00 -5.80
N THR A 33 -4.41 4.39 -4.62
CA THR A 33 -5.15 4.92 -3.46
C THR A 33 -4.42 5.92 -2.58
N ILE A 34 -3.08 6.03 -2.66
CA ILE A 34 -2.31 7.00 -1.87
C ILE A 34 -2.56 8.48 -2.24
N PHE A 35 -3.34 8.74 -3.30
CA PHE A 35 -3.63 10.08 -3.83
C PHE A 35 -5.10 10.51 -3.68
N ILE A 36 -5.94 9.72 -2.99
CA ILE A 36 -7.40 9.94 -2.99
C ILE A 36 -7.82 11.12 -2.11
N ASP A 37 -7.09 11.37 -1.02
CA ASP A 37 -7.29 12.46 -0.09
C ASP A 37 -6.01 12.59 0.77
N PRO A 38 -5.39 13.79 0.91
CA PRO A 38 -4.17 14.01 1.70
C PRO A 38 -4.43 14.26 3.19
N ASP A 39 -5.69 14.32 3.63
CA ASP A 39 -6.05 14.63 5.02
C ASP A 39 -6.40 13.38 5.86
N ILE A 40 -6.18 12.15 5.35
CA ILE A 40 -6.57 10.89 6.04
C ILE A 40 -5.71 10.69 7.30
N ILE A 41 -4.40 10.90 7.18
CA ILE A 41 -3.45 11.00 8.29
C ILE A 41 -2.48 12.15 8.00
N THR A 42 -2.40 13.15 8.87
CA THR A 42 -1.50 14.31 8.65
C THR A 42 -0.30 14.30 9.58
N ASP A 43 0.70 15.15 9.31
CA ASP A 43 1.86 15.32 10.19
C ASP A 43 1.51 15.93 11.57
N GLU A 44 0.34 16.56 11.69
CA GLU A 44 -0.23 17.02 12.96
C GLU A 44 -0.86 15.88 13.80
N ASP A 45 -1.11 14.70 13.23
CA ASP A 45 -1.73 13.59 13.96
C ASP A 45 -0.79 12.98 15.02
N PRO A 46 -1.36 12.43 16.13
CA PRO A 46 -0.56 11.82 17.19
C PRO A 46 0.31 10.68 16.68
N THR A 47 1.59 10.70 17.06
CA THR A 47 2.50 9.57 16.85
C THR A 47 2.63 8.72 18.10
N THR A 48 2.75 7.41 17.92
CA THR A 48 3.14 6.45 18.96
C THR A 48 4.64 6.39 19.17
N PHE A 49 5.43 7.12 18.37
CA PHE A 49 6.90 7.13 18.47
C PHE A 49 7.38 7.65 19.82
N VAL A 50 8.16 6.83 20.52
CA VAL A 50 8.69 7.12 21.87
C VAL A 50 10.11 7.65 21.81
N GLY A 51 10.91 7.19 20.83
CA GLY A 51 12.26 7.69 20.61
C GLY A 51 13.18 6.73 19.87
N LEU A 52 14.40 7.20 19.66
CA LEU A 52 15.45 6.56 18.88
C LEU A 52 16.69 6.27 19.73
N LEU A 53 17.28 5.09 19.59
CA LEU A 53 18.54 4.72 20.23
C LEU A 53 19.60 4.39 19.18
N TYR A 54 20.64 5.21 19.07
CA TYR A 54 21.81 4.89 18.24
C TYR A 54 22.58 3.69 18.81
N THR A 55 22.76 2.63 18.01
CA THR A 55 23.43 1.38 18.40
C THR A 55 24.82 1.21 17.77
N GLY A 56 25.18 2.05 16.80
CA GLY A 56 26.51 2.09 16.19
C GLY A 56 26.48 2.15 14.67
N GLN A 57 27.56 1.71 14.04
CA GLN A 57 27.58 1.35 12.62
C GLN A 57 27.79 -0.15 12.46
N GLY A 58 27.31 -0.71 11.36
CA GLY A 58 27.63 -2.07 10.99
C GLY A 58 27.17 -2.44 9.59
N ALA A 59 27.83 -3.44 9.02
CA ALA A 59 27.45 -4.02 7.74
C ALA A 59 25.97 -4.47 7.74
N ARG A 60 25.20 -3.96 6.80
CA ARG A 60 23.83 -4.37 6.48
C ARG A 60 23.67 -4.56 4.99
N THR A 61 22.80 -5.49 4.62
CA THR A 61 22.41 -5.72 3.23
C THR A 61 21.01 -5.16 3.03
N MET A 62 20.90 -4.15 2.18
CA MET A 62 19.70 -3.33 1.96
C MET A 62 19.37 -3.33 0.47
N PHE A 63 18.10 -3.29 0.08
CA PHE A 63 17.73 -3.11 -1.32
C PHE A 63 17.77 -1.62 -1.70
N ASP A 64 18.59 -1.27 -2.69
CA ASP A 64 18.72 0.10 -3.18
C ASP A 64 18.08 0.23 -4.56
N ARG A 65 16.96 0.96 -4.64
CA ARG A 65 16.16 1.08 -5.87
C ARG A 65 16.83 1.92 -6.95
N ARG A 66 17.85 2.71 -6.59
CA ARG A 66 18.67 3.49 -7.54
C ARG A 66 19.58 2.60 -8.38
N ALA A 67 19.99 1.48 -7.80
CA ALA A 67 20.82 0.46 -8.44
C ALA A 67 20.02 -0.81 -8.83
N ASP A 68 18.72 -0.85 -8.51
CA ASP A 68 17.81 -1.97 -8.68
C ASP A 68 18.38 -3.31 -8.15
N THR A 69 19.05 -3.26 -6.99
CA THR A 69 19.78 -4.41 -6.46
C THR A 69 20.02 -4.33 -4.95
N TRP A 70 20.44 -5.46 -4.39
CA TRP A 70 20.89 -5.58 -3.01
C TRP A 70 22.33 -5.09 -2.87
N ILE A 71 22.54 -4.09 -2.02
CA ILE A 71 23.86 -3.56 -1.68
C ILE A 71 24.22 -3.93 -0.24
N THR A 72 25.51 -4.08 0.05
CA THR A 72 26.00 -4.20 1.43
C THR A 72 26.80 -2.95 1.80
N VAL A 73 26.40 -2.27 2.87
CA VAL A 73 26.97 -1.00 3.32
C VAL A 73 27.18 -0.99 4.83
N ASP A 74 28.11 -0.17 5.32
CA ASP A 74 28.32 0.06 6.76
C ASP A 74 27.33 1.14 7.26
N ALA A 75 26.09 0.71 7.48
CA ALA A 75 24.96 1.59 7.80
C ALA A 75 25.11 2.20 9.21
N TYR A 76 24.55 3.40 9.40
CA TYR A 76 24.24 3.92 10.74
C TYR A 76 23.01 3.18 11.26
N LEU A 77 23.10 2.66 12.48
CA LEU A 77 22.11 1.77 13.07
C LEU A 77 21.44 2.45 14.26
N PHE A 78 20.11 2.43 14.24
CA PHE A 78 19.29 2.89 15.35
C PHE A 78 18.20 1.87 15.66
N VAL A 79 17.73 1.85 16.90
CA VAL A 79 16.48 1.18 17.28
C VAL A 79 15.43 2.26 17.48
N ALA A 80 14.42 2.28 16.62
CA ALA A 80 13.20 3.04 16.86
C ALA A 80 12.30 2.28 17.83
N THR A 81 11.67 2.99 18.76
CA THR A 81 10.70 2.43 19.71
C THR A 81 9.39 3.20 19.63
N TRP A 82 8.28 2.48 19.56
CA TRP A 82 6.92 3.02 19.61
C TRP A 82 6.20 2.57 20.89
N ALA A 83 4.94 2.97 21.05
CA ALA A 83 4.08 2.56 22.14
C ALA A 83 4.02 1.02 22.27
N ASP A 84 3.72 0.57 23.49
CA ASP A 84 3.59 -0.84 23.88
C ASP A 84 4.83 -1.73 23.61
N GLY A 85 5.97 -1.11 23.30
CA GLY A 85 7.26 -1.78 23.16
C GLY A 85 7.56 -2.30 21.75
N LEU A 86 6.80 -1.87 20.73
CA LEU A 86 7.12 -2.16 19.34
C LEU A 86 8.45 -1.50 18.94
N GLN A 87 9.29 -2.23 18.20
CA GLN A 87 10.63 -1.80 17.83
C GLN A 87 11.04 -2.28 16.43
N ALA A 88 11.85 -1.46 15.75
CA ALA A 88 12.45 -1.78 14.45
C ALA A 88 13.90 -1.28 14.41
N GLU A 89 14.78 -1.98 13.68
CA GLU A 89 16.12 -1.47 13.38
C GLU A 89 16.06 -0.53 12.18
N VAL A 90 16.34 0.75 12.40
CA VAL A 90 16.48 1.74 11.35
C VAL A 90 17.92 1.71 10.85
N GLN A 91 18.07 1.35 9.57
CA GLN A 91 19.35 1.22 8.89
C GLN A 91 19.47 2.37 7.90
N VAL A 92 20.34 3.33 8.19
CA VAL A 92 20.55 4.52 7.36
C VAL A 92 21.86 4.39 6.59
N ASN A 93 21.79 4.56 5.28
CA ASN A 93 22.94 4.39 4.38
C ASN A 93 24.11 5.33 4.77
N PRO A 94 25.39 4.90 4.71
CA PRO A 94 26.53 5.76 5.07
C PRO A 94 26.67 7.05 4.22
N GLU A 95 25.96 7.16 3.10
CA GLU A 95 25.93 8.37 2.26
C GLU A 95 25.44 9.65 2.96
N PHE A 96 24.74 9.53 4.09
CA PHE A 96 24.38 10.67 4.95
C PHE A 96 25.58 11.28 5.68
N ALA A 97 26.76 10.65 5.60
CA ALA A 97 28.09 11.15 5.96
C ALA A 97 28.37 11.47 7.44
N SER A 98 27.37 11.55 8.30
CA SER A 98 27.54 11.59 9.76
C SER A 98 26.41 10.87 10.48
N ARG A 99 26.68 10.46 11.74
CA ARG A 99 25.63 9.98 12.65
C ARG A 99 24.51 11.00 12.76
N ASP A 100 24.84 12.25 13.06
CA ASP A 100 23.85 13.30 13.34
C ASP A 100 22.91 13.54 12.14
N ALA A 101 23.42 13.48 10.91
CA ALA A 101 22.59 13.58 9.70
C ALA A 101 21.74 12.32 9.48
N ALA A 102 22.25 11.14 9.80
CA ALA A 102 21.48 9.90 9.75
C ALA A 102 20.39 9.83 10.84
N GLU A 103 20.64 10.43 12.00
CA GLU A 103 19.73 10.48 13.15
C GLU A 103 18.50 11.35 12.83
N VAL A 104 18.69 12.48 12.14
CA VAL A 104 17.59 13.32 11.64
C VAL A 104 16.65 12.55 10.72
N GLU A 105 17.18 11.83 9.73
CA GLU A 105 16.34 11.05 8.80
C GLU A 105 15.63 9.90 9.53
N ALA A 106 16.35 9.17 10.39
CA ALA A 106 15.79 8.09 11.19
C ALA A 106 14.65 8.59 12.10
N GLU A 107 14.79 9.76 12.72
CA GLU A 107 13.76 10.39 13.56
C GLU A 107 12.54 10.83 12.73
N VAL A 108 12.74 11.45 11.55
CA VAL A 108 11.65 11.84 10.64
C VAL A 108 10.77 10.65 10.27
N TYR A 109 11.36 9.58 9.73
CA TYR A 109 10.57 8.43 9.26
C TYR A 109 10.05 7.56 10.40
N ALA A 110 10.76 7.44 11.54
CA ALA A 110 10.22 6.74 12.70
C ALA A 110 9.02 7.49 13.33
N THR A 111 9.06 8.83 13.33
CA THR A 111 7.92 9.67 13.75
C THR A 111 6.72 9.46 12.85
N ALA A 112 6.90 9.51 11.53
CA ALA A 112 5.83 9.30 10.55
C ALA A 112 5.25 7.88 10.62
N VAL A 113 6.09 6.83 10.64
CA VAL A 113 5.66 5.43 10.85
C VAL A 113 4.86 5.29 12.15
N GLY A 114 5.18 6.05 13.19
CA GLY A 114 4.44 6.01 14.45
C GLY A 114 3.01 6.58 14.40
N ARG A 115 2.61 7.28 13.33
CA ARG A 115 1.23 7.76 13.11
C ARG A 115 0.31 6.67 12.53
N LEU A 116 0.87 5.59 11.99
CA LEU A 116 0.12 4.49 11.39
C LEU A 116 -0.57 3.63 12.46
N PRO A 117 -1.66 2.92 12.10
CA PRO A 117 -2.21 1.82 12.89
C PRO A 117 -1.13 0.85 13.41
N VAL A 118 -1.12 0.57 14.71
CA VAL A 118 -0.25 -0.44 15.36
C VAL A 118 -0.30 -1.81 14.66
N ALA A 119 -1.45 -2.19 14.10
CA ALA A 119 -1.60 -3.41 13.29
C ALA A 119 -0.64 -3.46 12.07
N LEU A 120 -0.27 -2.31 11.50
CA LEU A 120 0.66 -2.23 10.37
C LEU A 120 2.13 -2.32 10.77
N LEU A 121 2.46 -2.13 12.06
CA LEU A 121 3.83 -2.20 12.58
C LEU A 121 4.25 -3.62 13.00
N GLN A 122 3.30 -4.57 13.10
CA GLN A 122 3.52 -5.91 13.70
C GLN A 122 4.67 -6.70 13.07
N ASP A 123 4.87 -6.62 11.75
CA ASP A 123 5.95 -7.31 11.03
C ASP A 123 7.04 -6.35 10.50
N VAL A 124 7.01 -5.07 10.91
CA VAL A 124 8.05 -4.09 10.53
C VAL A 124 9.28 -4.26 11.44
N GLU A 125 10.15 -5.20 11.10
CA GLU A 125 11.41 -5.43 11.84
C GLU A 125 12.50 -4.39 11.51
N THR A 126 12.43 -3.75 10.33
CA THR A 126 13.47 -2.82 9.86
C THR A 126 12.93 -1.65 9.04
N LEU A 127 13.66 -0.54 9.01
CA LEU A 127 13.49 0.55 8.03
C LEU A 127 14.80 0.73 7.25
N TRP A 128 14.74 0.87 5.92
CA TRP A 128 15.93 1.13 5.08
C TRP A 128 15.86 2.54 4.50
N ILE A 129 16.81 3.40 4.88
CA ILE A 129 16.83 4.81 4.48
C ILE A 129 18.03 5.09 3.56
N HIS A 130 17.72 5.45 2.31
CA HIS A 130 18.66 5.85 1.25
C HIS A 130 18.38 7.28 0.80
N ARG A 131 19.33 7.98 0.21
CA ARG A 131 19.05 9.25 -0.51
C ARG A 131 18.40 8.99 -1.86
N GLY A 132 17.75 10.01 -2.42
CA GLY A 132 17.32 10.03 -3.83
C GLY A 132 15.81 10.09 -4.02
N VAL A 133 15.38 10.16 -5.27
CA VAL A 133 13.97 10.30 -5.68
C VAL A 133 13.50 9.02 -6.35
N TYR A 134 13.12 8.04 -5.54
CA TYR A 134 12.57 6.75 -5.97
C TYR A 134 11.42 6.36 -5.04
N PRO A 135 10.37 5.66 -5.52
CA PRO A 135 9.23 5.28 -4.68
C PRO A 135 9.64 4.51 -3.42
N PHE A 136 8.77 4.51 -2.41
CA PHE A 136 8.93 3.66 -1.23
C PHE A 136 8.59 2.20 -1.54
N GLY A 137 8.84 1.29 -0.60
CA GLY A 137 8.54 -0.13 -0.81
C GLY A 137 8.35 -0.90 0.49
N GLY A 138 7.30 -1.71 0.56
CA GLY A 138 7.03 -2.63 1.66
C GLY A 138 7.37 -4.09 1.37
N GLY A 139 7.19 -4.93 2.40
CA GLY A 139 7.48 -6.35 2.36
C GLY A 139 8.87 -6.70 2.92
N ASN A 140 9.22 -7.98 2.95
CA ASN A 140 10.48 -8.47 3.57
C ASN A 140 10.70 -7.95 5.00
N LYS A 141 9.61 -7.73 5.76
CA LYS A 141 9.64 -7.14 7.11
C LYS A 141 10.35 -5.77 7.19
N ASN A 142 10.21 -4.99 6.13
CA ASN A 142 10.93 -3.75 5.91
C ASN A 142 10.03 -2.68 5.29
N ILE A 143 10.30 -1.41 5.61
CA ILE A 143 9.88 -0.28 4.78
C ILE A 143 11.13 0.39 4.19
N LEU A 144 11.19 0.41 2.86
CA LEU A 144 12.24 1.04 2.05
C LEU A 144 11.86 2.48 1.74
N ILE A 145 12.76 3.40 2.10
CA ILE A 145 12.59 4.85 2.03
C ILE A 145 13.73 5.46 1.21
N HIS A 146 13.38 6.35 0.28
CA HIS A 146 14.33 7.22 -0.41
C HIS A 146 14.00 8.69 -0.08
N THR A 147 14.91 9.39 0.61
CA THR A 147 14.54 10.62 1.33
C THR A 147 14.06 11.76 0.42
N GLY A 148 14.62 11.90 -0.78
CA GLY A 148 14.16 12.91 -1.76
C GLY A 148 12.81 12.60 -2.42
N GLN A 149 12.31 11.36 -2.29
CA GLN A 149 10.92 11.03 -2.61
C GLN A 149 10.02 11.27 -1.39
N GLY A 150 10.50 10.96 -0.18
CA GLY A 150 9.78 11.28 1.06
C GLY A 150 9.54 12.78 1.24
N GLU A 151 10.51 13.62 0.88
CA GLU A 151 10.36 15.07 0.78
C GLU A 151 9.24 15.49 -0.19
N GLN A 152 9.04 14.78 -1.30
CA GLN A 152 7.96 15.06 -2.24
C GLN A 152 6.61 14.58 -1.71
N TYR A 153 6.53 13.36 -1.15
CA TYR A 153 5.32 12.89 -0.52
C TYR A 153 4.88 13.78 0.65
N ALA A 154 5.82 14.29 1.45
CA ALA A 154 5.53 15.27 2.51
C ALA A 154 5.06 16.61 1.94
N ALA A 155 5.66 17.11 0.85
CA ALA A 155 5.24 18.35 0.20
C ALA A 155 3.86 18.25 -0.50
N ASP A 156 3.51 17.05 -1.00
CA ASP A 156 2.22 16.73 -1.59
C ASP A 156 1.15 16.34 -0.54
N GLY A 157 1.53 16.17 0.74
CA GLY A 157 0.64 15.82 1.85
C GLY A 157 0.19 14.36 1.87
N ILE A 158 1.02 13.42 1.39
CA ILE A 158 0.68 11.99 1.22
C ILE A 158 1.76 11.04 1.78
N LEU A 159 2.63 11.51 2.68
CA LEU A 159 3.72 10.71 3.24
C LEU A 159 3.17 9.56 4.09
N GLU A 160 2.26 9.86 5.00
CA GLU A 160 1.59 8.91 5.88
C GLU A 160 0.71 7.93 5.09
N GLU A 161 -0.06 8.41 4.11
CA GLU A 161 -0.86 7.60 3.16
C GLU A 161 0.01 6.59 2.42
N THR A 162 1.19 7.03 1.95
CA THR A 162 2.17 6.15 1.31
C THR A 162 2.73 5.12 2.30
N LEU A 163 3.11 5.55 3.50
CA LEU A 163 3.61 4.64 4.54
C LEU A 163 2.56 3.60 4.96
N VAL A 164 1.26 3.95 5.00
CA VAL A 164 0.15 3.00 5.24
C VAL A 164 0.14 1.91 4.16
N HIS A 165 0.29 2.27 2.89
CA HIS A 165 0.33 1.30 1.77
C HIS A 165 1.54 0.35 1.92
N GLU A 166 2.75 0.87 2.14
CA GLU A 166 3.97 0.04 2.28
C GLU A 166 3.96 -0.82 3.55
N ALA A 167 3.40 -0.32 4.65
CA ALA A 167 3.27 -1.10 5.88
C ALA A 167 2.17 -2.17 5.76
N ALA A 168 1.14 -1.98 4.93
CA ALA A 168 0.17 -3.02 4.59
C ALA A 168 0.79 -4.15 3.75
N HIS A 169 1.66 -3.85 2.77
CA HIS A 169 2.49 -4.87 2.11
C HIS A 169 3.37 -5.65 3.10
N THR A 170 3.79 -5.01 4.19
CA THR A 170 4.70 -5.59 5.17
C THR A 170 3.99 -6.49 6.17
N SER A 171 2.87 -6.04 6.73
CA SER A 171 2.20 -6.68 7.88
C SER A 171 0.85 -7.31 7.56
N LEU A 172 0.23 -7.05 6.40
CA LEU A 172 -1.08 -7.61 6.04
C LEU A 172 -0.99 -8.60 4.86
N ASP A 173 -0.29 -8.25 3.79
CA ASP A 173 -0.19 -9.08 2.58
C ASP A 173 0.24 -10.54 2.83
N PRO A 174 1.27 -10.83 3.67
CA PRO A 174 1.71 -12.20 3.94
C PRO A 174 0.60 -13.13 4.46
N TYR A 175 -0.40 -12.57 5.15
CA TYR A 175 -1.51 -13.30 5.75
C TYR A 175 -2.80 -13.22 4.92
N HIS A 176 -3.01 -12.11 4.20
CA HIS A 176 -4.31 -11.77 3.62
C HIS A 176 -4.34 -11.78 2.09
N GLY A 177 -3.26 -11.36 1.39
CA GLY A 177 -3.25 -11.23 -0.07
C GLY A 177 -3.49 -12.53 -0.83
N SER A 178 -3.26 -13.68 -0.17
CA SER A 178 -3.56 -15.02 -0.70
C SER A 178 -4.62 -15.80 0.09
N ALA A 179 -5.30 -15.16 1.05
CA ALA A 179 -6.35 -15.80 1.85
C ALA A 179 -7.57 -16.16 0.99
N ALA A 180 -8.20 -17.30 1.30
CA ALA A 180 -9.43 -17.71 0.61
C ALA A 180 -10.56 -16.71 0.83
N ASP A 181 -10.64 -16.15 2.03
CA ASP A 181 -11.71 -15.27 2.47
C ASP A 181 -11.53 -13.84 1.89
N TRP A 182 -10.29 -13.35 1.79
CA TRP A 182 -9.96 -12.13 1.03
C TRP A 182 -10.36 -12.27 -0.44
N ARG A 183 -9.99 -13.37 -1.11
CA ARG A 183 -10.39 -13.60 -2.50
C ARG A 183 -11.90 -13.73 -2.69
N ARG A 184 -12.65 -14.21 -1.68
CA ARG A 184 -14.13 -14.19 -1.74
C ARG A 184 -14.67 -12.77 -1.67
N ALA A 185 -14.11 -11.91 -0.81
CA ALA A 185 -14.47 -10.50 -0.73
C ALA A 185 -14.16 -9.75 -2.04
N GLN A 186 -12.92 -9.87 -2.55
CA GLN A 186 -12.50 -9.30 -3.84
C GLN A 186 -13.45 -9.69 -5.00
N VAL A 187 -13.87 -10.95 -5.08
CA VAL A 187 -14.82 -11.42 -6.10
C VAL A 187 -16.24 -10.91 -5.87
N ALA A 188 -16.67 -10.76 -4.61
CA ALA A 188 -18.01 -10.28 -4.25
C ALA A 188 -18.19 -8.77 -4.50
N ASP A 189 -17.13 -7.98 -4.35
CA ASP A 189 -17.12 -6.55 -4.70
C ASP A 189 -17.33 -6.32 -6.22
N GLY A 190 -16.93 -7.27 -7.06
CA GLY A 190 -17.12 -7.21 -8.52
C GLY A 190 -16.23 -6.20 -9.27
N THR A 191 -15.47 -5.39 -8.54
CA THR A 191 -14.41 -4.52 -9.08
C THR A 191 -13.32 -4.26 -8.02
N PHE A 192 -12.26 -3.56 -8.43
CA PHE A 192 -11.14 -3.16 -7.58
C PHE A 192 -11.26 -1.69 -7.18
N ILE A 193 -10.68 -1.31 -6.03
CA ILE A 193 -10.70 0.08 -5.58
C ILE A 193 -9.84 1.00 -6.46
N SER A 194 -8.78 0.47 -7.06
CA SER A 194 -7.92 1.21 -8.00
C SER A 194 -7.54 0.38 -9.23
N THR A 195 -7.08 1.05 -10.28
CA THR A 195 -6.52 0.35 -11.46
C THR A 195 -5.22 -0.38 -11.12
N TYR A 196 -4.44 0.14 -10.17
CA TYR A 196 -3.22 -0.52 -9.71
C TYR A 196 -3.53 -1.85 -8.99
N ALA A 197 -4.51 -1.85 -8.10
CA ALA A 197 -5.06 -3.06 -7.48
C ALA A 197 -5.57 -4.07 -8.52
N ARG A 198 -6.32 -3.61 -9.54
CA ARG A 198 -6.82 -4.47 -10.63
C ARG A 198 -5.71 -5.12 -11.45
N ASP A 199 -4.68 -4.35 -11.79
CA ASP A 199 -3.62 -4.80 -12.71
C ASP A 199 -2.59 -5.71 -12.01
N PHE A 200 -2.52 -5.66 -10.68
CA PHE A 200 -1.62 -6.46 -9.85
C PHE A 200 -2.35 -7.08 -8.62
N PRO A 201 -3.43 -7.86 -8.82
CA PRO A 201 -4.41 -8.18 -7.78
C PRO A 201 -3.95 -9.19 -6.73
N THR A 202 -2.77 -9.79 -6.91
CA THR A 202 -2.11 -10.68 -5.94
C THR A 202 -0.96 -10.00 -5.18
N ARG A 203 -0.74 -8.70 -5.42
CA ARG A 203 0.32 -7.90 -4.80
C ARG A 203 -0.19 -6.60 -4.20
N GLU A 204 -1.07 -5.88 -4.89
CA GLU A 204 -1.46 -4.52 -4.51
C GLU A 204 -2.83 -4.44 -3.83
N ASP A 205 -3.71 -5.43 -4.02
CA ASP A 205 -5.11 -5.30 -3.66
C ASP A 205 -5.36 -5.09 -2.15
N VAL A 206 -4.59 -5.73 -1.27
CA VAL A 206 -4.69 -5.50 0.19
C VAL A 206 -4.16 -4.11 0.55
N ALA A 207 -2.97 -3.75 0.07
CA ALA A 207 -2.33 -2.47 0.36
C ALA A 207 -3.16 -1.27 -0.12
N GLU A 208 -3.68 -1.34 -1.35
CA GLU A 208 -4.58 -0.35 -1.93
C GLU A 208 -5.96 -0.32 -1.25
N SER A 209 -6.44 -1.44 -0.70
CA SER A 209 -7.75 -1.46 -0.01
C SER A 209 -7.67 -0.98 1.44
N TYR A 210 -6.51 -1.04 2.09
CA TYR A 210 -6.42 -0.76 3.52
C TYR A 210 -6.53 0.74 3.87
N LEU A 211 -5.89 1.62 3.11
CA LEU A 211 -5.97 3.07 3.34
C LEU A 211 -7.41 3.63 3.19
N PRO A 212 -8.17 3.32 2.11
CA PRO A 212 -9.56 3.78 2.02
C PRO A 212 -10.48 3.09 3.03
N TYR A 213 -10.20 1.84 3.45
CA TYR A 213 -10.87 1.21 4.60
C TYR A 213 -10.68 2.05 5.88
N LEU A 214 -9.43 2.43 6.19
CA LEU A 214 -9.08 3.26 7.33
C LEU A 214 -9.83 4.61 7.28
N ALA A 215 -9.88 5.22 6.10
CA ALA A 215 -10.57 6.48 5.86
C ALA A 215 -12.08 6.40 6.18
N VAL A 216 -12.81 5.39 5.67
CA VAL A 216 -14.27 5.30 5.89
C VAL A 216 -14.67 4.76 7.26
N ARG A 217 -13.82 3.97 7.92
CA ARG A 217 -14.13 3.39 9.24
C ARG A 217 -13.64 4.22 10.42
N HIS A 218 -12.44 4.79 10.31
CA HIS A 218 -11.74 5.38 11.45
C HIS A 218 -11.46 6.87 11.27
N ARG A 219 -11.52 7.41 10.03
CA ARG A 219 -11.36 8.85 9.74
C ARG A 219 -12.48 9.46 8.88
N PRO A 220 -13.77 9.10 9.05
CA PRO A 220 -14.84 9.53 8.14
C PRO A 220 -15.09 11.06 8.13
N SER A 221 -14.59 11.80 9.10
CA SER A 221 -14.64 13.28 9.14
C SER A 221 -13.49 13.97 8.40
N ARG A 222 -12.48 13.22 7.93
CA ARG A 222 -11.36 13.75 7.14
C ARG A 222 -11.68 13.77 5.64
N ILE A 223 -12.42 12.77 5.15
CA ILE A 223 -12.77 12.62 3.74
C ILE A 223 -14.13 13.24 3.37
N SER A 224 -14.30 13.59 2.10
CA SER A 224 -15.62 14.03 1.58
C SER A 224 -16.66 12.90 1.60
N SER A 225 -17.95 13.23 1.80
CA SER A 225 -19.04 12.25 1.74
C SER A 225 -19.09 11.48 0.43
N SER A 226 -18.81 12.15 -0.70
CA SER A 226 -18.73 11.52 -2.02
C SER A 226 -17.57 10.52 -2.15
N LEU A 227 -16.43 10.79 -1.51
CA LEU A 227 -15.31 9.84 -1.46
C LEU A 227 -15.67 8.63 -0.59
N ALA A 228 -16.30 8.85 0.57
CA ALA A 228 -16.78 7.79 1.44
C ALA A 228 -17.82 6.89 0.74
N GLU A 229 -18.80 7.48 0.07
CA GLU A 229 -19.80 6.76 -0.74
C GLU A 229 -19.11 5.93 -1.84
N THR A 230 -18.19 6.53 -2.60
CA THR A 230 -17.43 5.83 -3.65
C THR A 230 -16.69 4.60 -3.10
N ILE A 231 -16.01 4.74 -1.96
CA ILE A 231 -15.28 3.64 -1.31
C ILE A 231 -16.24 2.54 -0.84
N LEU A 232 -17.33 2.92 -0.16
CA LEU A 232 -18.31 1.99 0.41
C LEU A 232 -19.10 1.21 -0.66
N GLU A 233 -19.37 1.82 -1.82
CA GLU A 233 -20.00 1.17 -2.96
C GLU A 233 -19.02 0.27 -3.75
N THR A 234 -17.74 0.65 -3.81
CA THR A 234 -16.74 -0.04 -4.63
C THR A 234 -16.19 -1.30 -3.97
N MET A 235 -16.05 -1.33 -2.63
CA MET A 235 -15.43 -2.47 -1.95
C MET A 235 -16.07 -2.89 -0.59
N PRO A 236 -17.41 -3.00 -0.50
CA PRO A 236 -18.10 -3.30 0.76
C PRO A 236 -17.64 -4.61 1.42
N PHE A 237 -17.34 -5.66 0.65
CA PHE A 237 -16.95 -6.96 1.21
C PHE A 237 -15.49 -7.00 1.66
N ARG A 238 -14.57 -6.29 0.98
CA ARG A 238 -13.19 -6.13 1.50
C ARG A 238 -13.17 -5.29 2.77
N ILE A 239 -14.05 -4.30 2.88
CA ILE A 239 -14.26 -3.53 4.12
C ILE A 239 -14.80 -4.43 5.24
N GLU A 240 -15.84 -5.25 4.99
CA GLU A 240 -16.33 -6.24 5.96
C GLU A 240 -15.26 -7.26 6.37
N TYR A 241 -14.37 -7.64 5.44
CA TYR A 241 -13.24 -8.50 5.75
C TYR A 241 -12.30 -7.85 6.77
N PHE A 242 -11.88 -6.60 6.55
CA PHE A 242 -11.03 -5.88 7.51
C PHE A 242 -11.75 -5.63 8.86
N ASP A 243 -13.05 -5.29 8.85
CA ASP A 243 -13.87 -5.19 10.08
C ASP A 243 -13.82 -6.51 10.89
N SER A 244 -13.76 -7.67 10.22
CA SER A 244 -13.70 -8.98 10.88
C SER A 244 -12.35 -9.33 11.53
N LEU A 245 -11.26 -8.64 11.17
CA LEU A 245 -9.92 -8.91 11.67
C LEU A 245 -9.64 -8.32 13.05
N ALA A 246 -10.47 -7.39 13.53
CA ALA A 246 -10.30 -6.68 14.80
C ALA A 246 -8.90 -6.05 14.99
N LEU A 247 -8.39 -5.41 13.92
CA LEU A 247 -7.07 -4.80 13.87
C LEU A 247 -6.94 -3.65 14.88
N GLU A 248 -5.78 -3.56 15.54
CA GLU A 248 -5.46 -2.47 16.45
C GLU A 248 -5.07 -1.21 15.67
N VAL A 249 -5.96 -0.22 15.67
CA VAL A 249 -5.83 1.01 14.85
C VAL A 249 -5.25 2.21 15.57
N PHE A 250 -4.96 2.13 16.88
CA PHE A 250 -4.23 3.19 17.59
C PHE A 250 -2.95 3.55 16.83
N PRO A 251 -2.61 4.84 16.63
CA PRO A 251 -3.16 6.05 17.26
C PRO A 251 -4.35 6.71 16.51
N ILE A 252 -4.86 6.09 15.44
CA ILE A 252 -5.98 6.60 14.65
C ILE A 252 -7.26 6.67 15.50
N GLY A 253 -8.00 7.79 15.41
CA GLY A 253 -9.27 8.04 16.11
C GLY A 253 -10.01 9.30 15.69
#